data_AF-A0A316FUU8-F1
#
_entry.id   AF-A0A316FUU8-F1
#
_cell.length_a   1.000
_cell.length_b   1.000
_cell.length_c   1.000
_cell.angle_alpha   90.00
_cell.angle_beta   90.00
_cell.angle_gamma   90.00
#
_symmetry.space_group_name_H-M   'P 1'
#
loop_
_entity.id
_entity.type
_entity.pdbx_description
1 polymer ?
#
loop_
_entity_poly.entity_id
_entity_poly.type
_entity_poly.pdbx_seq_one_letter_code
_entity_poly.pdbx_strand_id
1 'polypeptide(L)'
;MVWTWAAIAAAAVVAVLTSVAAVAVWQRPRKAAGPGEVEQLLADAEAVRAAAERAAEAAEEARREAERAAGARDRAEDRYLEARWEARVATADEAHLLVQRAALAAYRRGELSVEQLNGIWHHAGPPAEQLDDGRVRDARRAYEEAVADTVQSREQVHVASVAAEVLVEEAHNAEVDVLEAWEAREAARPTLDKLFQEENA
;
A
#
# COMPACT_ATOMS: atom_id res chain seq x y z
N MET A 1 -1.47 -6.03 -19.66
CA MET A 1 -1.65 -6.72 -18.36
C MET A 1 -1.88 -5.75 -17.21
N VAL A 2 -1.18 -4.61 -17.11
CA VAL A 2 -1.42 -3.61 -16.03
C VAL A 2 -2.87 -3.05 -16.02
N TRP A 3 -3.47 -2.90 -17.20
CA TRP A 3 -4.85 -2.42 -17.35
C TRP A 3 -5.93 -3.37 -16.83
N THR A 4 -5.70 -4.69 -16.89
CA THR A 4 -6.67 -5.66 -16.37
C THR A 4 -6.67 -5.66 -14.84
N TRP A 5 -5.52 -5.45 -14.21
CA TRP A 5 -5.41 -5.35 -12.75
C TRP A 5 -6.01 -4.05 -12.20
N ALA A 6 -5.80 -2.92 -12.89
CA ALA A 6 -6.44 -1.65 -12.53
C ALA A 6 -7.98 -1.71 -12.65
N ALA A 7 -8.50 -2.42 -13.66
CA ALA A 7 -9.94 -2.60 -13.83
C ALA A 7 -10.56 -3.49 -12.74
N ILE A 8 -9.85 -4.51 -12.27
CA ILE A 8 -10.28 -5.39 -11.18
C ILE A 8 -10.33 -4.63 -9.85
N ALA A 9 -9.30 -3.81 -9.57
CA ALA A 9 -9.25 -2.98 -8.38
C ALA A 9 -10.38 -1.93 -8.35
N ALA A 10 -10.64 -1.27 -9.49
CA ALA A 10 -11.74 -0.31 -9.61
C ALA A 10 -13.11 -0.99 -9.41
N ALA A 11 -13.31 -2.19 -9.95
CA ALA A 11 -14.54 -2.95 -9.77
C ALA A 11 -14.76 -3.37 -8.31
N ALA A 12 -13.69 -3.76 -7.60
CA ALA A 12 -13.75 -4.09 -6.17
C ALA A 12 -14.12 -2.87 -5.32
N VAL A 13 -13.52 -1.70 -5.59
CA VAL A 13 -13.83 -0.44 -4.89
C VAL A 13 -15.28 -0.01 -5.13
N VAL A 14 -15.77 -0.10 -6.38
CA VAL A 14 -17.18 0.21 -6.69
C VAL A 14 -18.12 -0.75 -5.98
N ALA A 15 -17.82 -2.05 -5.96
CA ALA A 15 -18.63 -3.05 -5.25
C ALA A 15 -18.69 -2.78 -3.75
N VAL A 16 -17.56 -2.43 -3.12
CA VAL A 16 -17.48 -2.08 -1.69
C VAL A 16 -18.29 -0.81 -1.42
N LEU A 17 -18.12 0.25 -2.21
CA LEU A 17 -18.88 1.50 -2.05
C LEU A 17 -20.39 1.32 -2.24
N THR A 18 -20.82 0.46 -3.18
CA THR A 18 -22.24 0.14 -3.34
C THR A 18 -22.80 -0.69 -2.18
N SER A 19 -21.96 -1.51 -1.54
CA SER A 19 -22.35 -2.31 -0.37
C SER A 19 -22.55 -1.42 0.85
N VAL A 20 -21.64 -0.47 1.09
CA VAL A 20 -21.73 0.51 2.19
C VAL A 20 -22.95 1.44 2.02
N ALA A 21 -23.23 1.88 0.79
CA ALA A 21 -24.41 2.70 0.51
C ALA A 21 -25.74 1.96 0.73
N ALA A 22 -25.78 0.64 0.50
CA ALA A 22 -26.97 -0.17 0.76
C ALA A 22 -27.25 -0.33 2.26
N VAL A 23 -26.21 -0.46 3.09
CA VAL A 23 -26.32 -0.60 4.55
C VAL A 23 -26.75 0.72 5.20
N ALA A 24 -26.23 1.86 4.75
CA ALA A 24 -26.60 3.18 5.27
C ALA A 24 -28.09 3.53 5.07
N VAL A 25 -28.72 3.02 4.00
CA VAL A 25 -30.16 3.25 3.72
C VAL A 25 -31.08 2.47 4.66
N TRP A 26 -30.57 1.44 5.35
CA TRP A 26 -31.36 0.57 6.24
C TRP A 26 -31.37 0.99 7.72
N GLN A 27 -30.65 2.04 8.11
CA GLN A 27 -30.66 2.59 9.48
C GLN A 27 -31.95 3.36 9.86
N ARG A 28 -33.14 2.86 9.47
CA ARG A 28 -34.40 3.37 10.02
C ARG A 28 -34.67 2.77 11.41
N PRO A 29 -35.25 3.56 12.34
CA PRO A 29 -35.31 3.22 13.76
C PRO A 29 -36.18 1.98 14.02
N ARG A 30 -35.62 0.99 14.71
CA ARG A 30 -36.21 -0.33 14.94
C ARG A 30 -37.12 -0.37 16.18
N LYS A 31 -38.38 -0.76 15.95
CA LYS A 31 -39.18 -1.48 16.95
C LYS A 31 -38.50 -2.82 17.24
N ALA A 32 -38.74 -3.38 18.44
CA ALA A 32 -38.16 -4.65 18.90
C ALA A 32 -38.03 -5.69 17.78
N ALA A 33 -36.80 -6.16 17.55
CA ALA A 33 -36.47 -6.99 16.41
C ALA A 33 -37.20 -8.34 16.46
N GLY A 34 -37.85 -8.72 15.36
CA GLY A 34 -38.53 -10.01 15.25
C GLY A 34 -37.55 -11.19 15.12
N PRO A 35 -38.00 -12.45 15.28
CA PRO A 35 -37.12 -13.63 15.18
C PRO A 35 -36.35 -13.73 13.86
N GLY A 36 -36.98 -13.39 12.73
CA GLY A 36 -36.33 -13.40 11.42
C GLY A 36 -35.37 -12.22 11.19
N GLU A 37 -35.44 -11.18 12.02
CA GLU A 37 -34.56 -10.02 11.94
C GLU A 37 -33.20 -10.28 12.59
N VAL A 38 -33.18 -11.07 13.68
CA VAL A 38 -31.91 -11.53 14.30
C VAL A 38 -31.17 -12.52 13.38
N GLU A 39 -31.89 -13.43 12.71
CA GLU A 39 -31.29 -14.34 11.72
C GLU A 39 -30.72 -13.59 10.51
N GLN A 40 -31.39 -12.52 10.07
CA GLN A 40 -30.89 -11.66 8.99
C GLN A 40 -29.61 -10.92 9.42
N LEU A 41 -29.59 -10.34 10.63
CA LEU A 41 -28.40 -9.67 11.17
C LEU A 41 -27.21 -10.63 11.32
N LEU A 42 -27.45 -11.89 11.73
CA LEU A 42 -26.41 -12.91 11.80
C LEU A 42 -25.82 -13.21 10.42
N ALA A 43 -26.67 -13.40 9.41
CA ALA A 43 -26.22 -13.63 8.03
C ALA A 43 -25.43 -12.43 7.47
N ASP A 44 -25.87 -11.21 7.78
CA ASP A 44 -25.18 -9.98 7.39
C ASP A 44 -23.81 -9.87 8.07
N ALA A 45 -23.72 -10.16 9.37
CA ALA A 45 -22.46 -10.16 10.12
C ALA A 45 -21.46 -11.20 9.57
N GLU A 46 -21.91 -12.41 9.25
CA GLU A 46 -21.09 -13.43 8.59
C GLU A 46 -20.57 -12.96 7.22
N ALA A 47 -21.43 -12.29 6.43
CA ALA A 47 -21.04 -11.77 5.12
C ALA A 47 -20.02 -10.63 5.22
N VAL A 48 -20.18 -9.71 6.18
CA VAL A 48 -19.23 -8.61 6.44
C VAL A 48 -17.90 -9.15 6.93
N ARG A 49 -17.91 -10.13 7.84
CA ARG A 49 -16.69 -10.81 8.31
C ARG A 49 -15.94 -11.49 7.16
N ALA A 50 -16.64 -12.24 6.30
CA ALA A 50 -16.03 -12.85 5.13
C ALA A 50 -15.49 -11.81 4.12
N ALA A 51 -16.08 -10.61 4.06
CA ALA A 51 -15.54 -9.50 3.28
C ALA A 51 -14.27 -8.92 3.92
N ALA A 52 -14.24 -8.76 5.24
CA ALA A 52 -13.08 -8.29 5.99
C ALA A 52 -11.87 -9.24 5.85
N GLU A 53 -12.10 -10.56 5.94
CA GLU A 53 -11.07 -11.58 5.73
C GLU A 53 -10.45 -11.48 4.33
N ARG A 54 -11.29 -11.38 3.29
CA ARG A 54 -10.82 -11.19 1.90
C ARG A 54 -10.07 -9.88 1.69
N ALA A 55 -10.49 -8.80 2.34
CA ALA A 55 -9.80 -7.52 2.26
C ALA A 55 -8.43 -7.56 2.94
N ALA A 56 -8.31 -8.26 4.07
CA ALA A 56 -7.04 -8.49 4.74
C ALA A 56 -6.07 -9.32 3.87
N GLU A 57 -6.56 -10.38 3.22
CA GLU A 57 -5.77 -11.16 2.26
C GLU A 57 -5.28 -10.31 1.09
N ALA A 58 -6.15 -9.45 0.52
CA ALA A 58 -5.79 -8.55 -0.56
C ALA A 58 -4.76 -7.49 -0.13
N ALA A 59 -4.87 -6.96 1.09
CA ALA A 59 -3.89 -6.02 1.65
C ALA A 59 -2.51 -6.66 1.81
N GLU A 60 -2.47 -7.90 2.28
CA GLU A 60 -1.24 -8.67 2.42
C GLU A 60 -0.64 -9.02 1.05
N GLU A 61 -1.45 -9.38 0.05
CA GLU A 61 -0.97 -9.60 -1.32
C GLU A 61 -0.38 -8.32 -1.92
N ALA A 62 -1.06 -7.18 -1.76
CA ALA A 62 -0.56 -5.87 -2.19
C ALA A 62 0.77 -5.54 -1.50
N ARG A 63 0.91 -5.86 -0.21
CA ARG A 63 2.16 -5.66 0.55
C ARG A 63 3.30 -6.45 -0.05
N ARG A 64 3.10 -7.74 -0.34
CA ARG A 64 4.12 -8.58 -1.00
C ARG A 64 4.48 -8.06 -2.38
N GLU A 65 3.54 -7.52 -3.14
CA GLU A 65 3.82 -6.87 -4.43
C GLU A 65 4.68 -5.62 -4.25
N ALA A 66 4.36 -4.75 -3.30
CA ALA A 66 5.15 -3.56 -3.01
C ALA A 66 6.57 -3.89 -2.54
N GLU A 67 6.75 -4.95 -1.76
CA GLU A 67 8.07 -5.46 -1.36
C GLU A 67 8.87 -5.96 -2.58
N ARG A 68 8.21 -6.65 -3.53
CA ARG A 68 8.83 -7.07 -4.80
C ARG A 68 9.20 -5.88 -5.67
N ALA A 69 8.34 -4.87 -5.78
CA ALA A 69 8.60 -3.64 -6.52
C ALA A 69 9.78 -2.86 -5.91
N ALA A 70 9.84 -2.73 -4.57
CA ALA A 70 10.96 -2.12 -3.88
C ALA A 70 12.28 -2.85 -4.14
N GLY A 71 12.28 -4.19 -4.07
CA GLY A 71 13.46 -4.98 -4.42
C GLY A 71 13.87 -4.87 -5.89
N ALA A 72 12.92 -4.65 -6.81
CA ALA A 72 13.22 -4.39 -8.22
C ALA A 72 13.84 -3.01 -8.43
N ARG A 73 13.34 -1.99 -7.73
CA ARG A 73 13.92 -0.64 -7.70
C ARG A 73 15.36 -0.67 -7.21
N ASP A 74 15.63 -1.35 -6.10
CA ASP A 74 16.99 -1.43 -5.53
C ASP A 74 17.97 -2.07 -6.51
N ARG A 75 17.57 -3.19 -7.15
CA ARG A 75 18.38 -3.82 -8.22
C ARG A 75 18.55 -2.93 -9.45
N ALA A 76 17.58 -2.09 -9.78
CA ALA A 76 17.70 -1.16 -10.89
C ALA A 76 18.62 0.02 -10.53
N GLU A 77 18.59 0.48 -9.29
CA GLU A 77 19.49 1.49 -8.75
C GLU A 77 20.93 1.01 -8.77
N ASP A 78 21.20 -0.19 -8.27
CA ASP A 78 22.53 -0.80 -8.28
C ASP A 78 23.11 -0.87 -9.70
N ARG A 79 22.31 -1.34 -10.67
CA ARG A 79 22.71 -1.42 -12.08
C ARG A 79 22.98 -0.04 -12.69
N TYR A 80 22.17 0.96 -12.34
CA TYR A 80 22.39 2.33 -12.80
C TYR A 80 23.68 2.93 -12.23
N LEU A 81 23.94 2.73 -10.94
CA LEU A 81 25.15 3.21 -10.27
C LEU A 81 26.40 2.51 -10.83
N GLU A 82 26.33 1.20 -11.07
CA GLU A 82 27.38 0.41 -11.71
C GLU A 82 27.65 0.90 -13.14
N ALA A 83 26.63 1.01 -13.99
CA ALA A 83 26.78 1.50 -15.35
C ALA A 83 27.38 2.92 -15.38
N ARG A 84 26.95 3.79 -14.47
CA ARG A 84 27.50 5.15 -14.33
C ARG A 84 28.95 5.14 -13.89
N TRP A 85 29.33 4.22 -13.00
CA TRP A 85 30.72 4.05 -12.57
C TRP A 85 31.60 3.54 -13.71
N GLU A 86 31.17 2.50 -14.43
CA GLU A 86 31.89 1.95 -15.59
C GLU A 86 32.09 3.01 -16.67
N ALA A 87 31.04 3.74 -17.04
CA ALA A 87 31.13 4.82 -18.03
C ALA A 87 32.14 5.89 -17.59
N ARG A 88 32.19 6.21 -16.30
CA ARG A 88 33.16 7.16 -15.74
C ARG A 88 34.59 6.65 -15.79
N VAL A 89 34.83 5.38 -15.50
CA VAL A 89 36.17 4.79 -15.58
C VAL A 89 36.63 4.65 -17.04
N ALA A 90 35.73 4.25 -17.95
CA ALA A 90 36.05 4.05 -19.37
C ALA A 90 36.40 5.34 -20.11
N THR A 91 35.88 6.48 -19.65
CA THR A 91 36.12 7.81 -20.24
C THR A 91 37.17 8.63 -19.49
N ALA A 92 37.59 8.20 -18.31
CA ALA A 92 38.63 8.86 -17.55
C ALA A 92 40.00 8.49 -18.08
N ASP A 93 40.75 9.49 -18.54
CA ASP A 93 42.17 9.34 -18.84
C ASP A 93 42.94 8.95 -17.57
N GLU A 94 44.01 8.15 -17.69
CA GLU A 94 44.76 7.66 -16.53
C GLU A 94 45.32 8.83 -15.69
N ALA A 95 45.67 9.93 -16.35
CA ALA A 95 46.03 11.19 -15.73
C ALA A 95 44.91 11.82 -14.89
N HIS A 96 43.65 11.71 -15.32
CA HIS A 96 42.49 12.21 -14.57
C HIS A 96 42.25 11.39 -13.29
N LEU A 97 42.34 10.06 -13.36
CA LEU A 97 42.24 9.20 -12.17
C LEU A 97 43.35 9.50 -11.15
N LEU A 98 44.56 9.78 -11.63
CA LEU A 98 45.68 10.20 -10.78
C LEU A 98 45.43 11.56 -10.10
N VAL A 99 44.87 12.55 -10.80
CA VAL A 99 44.51 13.86 -10.23
C VAL A 99 43.44 13.70 -9.15
N GLN A 100 42.40 12.90 -9.40
CA GLN A 100 41.35 12.65 -8.40
C GLN A 100 41.89 11.92 -7.16
N ARG A 101 42.81 10.97 -7.34
CA ARG A 101 43.47 10.25 -6.24
C ARG A 101 44.39 11.16 -5.43
N ALA A 102 45.13 12.04 -6.09
CA ALA A 102 46.00 13.03 -5.45
C ALA A 102 45.19 14.09 -4.67
N ALA A 103 44.10 14.59 -5.26
CA ALA A 103 43.19 15.53 -4.60
C ALA A 103 42.55 14.94 -3.34
N LEU A 104 42.12 13.67 -3.39
CA LEU A 104 41.60 12.96 -2.22
C LEU A 104 42.68 12.77 -1.12
N ALA A 105 43.92 12.50 -1.51
CA ALA A 105 45.03 12.38 -0.56
C ALA A 105 45.36 13.72 0.12
N ALA A 106 45.35 14.83 -0.63
CA ALA A 106 45.55 16.17 -0.08
C ALA A 106 44.42 16.58 0.88
N TYR A 107 43.16 16.29 0.53
CA TYR A 107 42.02 16.48 1.43
C TYR A 107 42.19 15.71 2.76
N ARG A 108 42.58 14.43 2.70
CA ARG A 108 42.81 13.61 3.91
C ARG A 108 43.94 14.13 4.79
N ARG A 109 44.92 14.84 4.23
CA ARG A 109 45.98 15.53 4.97
C ARG A 109 45.56 16.92 5.49
N GLY A 110 44.33 17.36 5.18
CA GLY A 110 43.82 18.68 5.56
C GLY A 110 44.35 19.82 4.69
N GLU A 111 45.03 19.52 3.59
CA GLU A 111 45.63 20.50 2.66
C GLU A 111 44.61 21.10 1.70
N LEU A 112 43.41 20.53 1.65
CA LEU A 112 42.36 20.87 0.69
C LEU A 112 41.01 20.90 1.41
N SER A 113 40.18 21.91 1.15
CA SER A 113 38.82 21.96 1.69
C SER A 113 37.86 21.06 0.90
N VAL A 114 36.71 20.71 1.49
CA VAL A 114 35.67 19.94 0.80
C VAL A 114 35.18 20.65 -0.47
N GLU A 115 35.05 21.98 -0.43
CA GLU A 115 34.64 22.77 -1.60
C GLU A 115 35.70 22.77 -2.70
N GLN A 116 36.97 22.86 -2.35
CA GLN A 116 38.07 22.75 -3.31
C GLN A 116 38.14 21.34 -3.91
N LEU A 117 37.88 20.29 -3.11
CA LEU A 117 37.85 18.91 -3.60
C LEU A 117 36.70 18.70 -4.58
N ASN A 118 35.49 19.19 -4.24
CA ASN A 118 34.33 19.14 -5.13
C ASN A 118 34.57 19.93 -6.42
N GLY A 119 35.22 21.10 -6.35
CA GLY A 119 35.60 21.88 -7.54
C GLY A 119 36.57 21.10 -8.44
N ILE A 120 37.59 20.46 -7.88
CA ILE A 120 38.53 19.63 -8.63
C ILE A 120 37.80 18.43 -9.25
N TRP A 121 36.91 17.75 -8.52
CA TRP A 121 36.13 16.63 -9.09
C TRP A 121 35.14 17.07 -10.17
N HIS A 122 34.61 18.28 -10.08
CA HIS A 122 33.73 18.82 -11.10
C HIS A 122 34.48 19.18 -12.40
N HIS A 123 35.73 19.64 -12.29
CA HIS A 123 36.55 20.04 -13.44
C HIS A 123 37.48 18.95 -13.98
N ALA A 124 37.84 17.95 -13.17
CA ALA A 124 38.73 16.84 -13.52
C ALA A 124 37.96 15.52 -13.73
N GLY A 125 36.65 15.60 -13.97
CA GLY A 125 35.85 14.49 -14.48
C GLY A 125 35.54 14.69 -15.97
N PRO A 126 35.37 13.62 -16.75
CA PRO A 126 34.83 13.75 -18.10
C PRO A 126 33.45 14.45 -18.03
N PRO A 127 33.14 15.37 -18.96
CA PRO A 127 31.87 16.09 -18.97
C PRO A 127 30.70 15.10 -19.00
N ALA A 128 29.59 15.44 -18.33
CA ALA A 128 28.43 14.54 -18.19
C ALA A 128 27.89 14.00 -19.54
N GLU A 129 28.11 14.76 -20.61
CA GLU A 129 27.74 14.41 -21.99
C GLU A 129 28.59 13.26 -22.58
N GLN A 130 29.81 13.04 -22.09
CA GLN A 130 30.67 11.90 -22.49
C GLN A 130 30.36 10.63 -21.69
N LEU A 131 29.66 10.76 -20.55
CA LEU A 131 29.17 9.63 -19.75
C LEU A 131 27.84 9.08 -20.29
N ASP A 132 27.29 9.68 -21.35
CA ASP A 132 26.02 9.33 -21.97
C ASP A 132 26.13 8.10 -22.90
N ASP A 133 26.80 7.05 -22.41
CA ASP A 133 26.79 5.72 -23.03
C ASP A 133 25.34 5.21 -23.03
N GLY A 134 24.90 4.59 -24.13
CA GLY A 134 23.53 4.07 -24.26
C GLY A 134 23.13 3.17 -23.09
N ARG A 135 24.11 2.45 -22.51
CA ARG A 135 23.94 1.63 -21.30
C ARG A 135 23.55 2.42 -20.06
N VAL A 136 24.11 3.62 -19.84
CA VAL A 136 23.77 4.46 -18.68
C VAL A 136 22.35 5.02 -18.85
N ARG A 137 21.97 5.40 -20.08
CA ARG A 137 20.61 5.86 -20.39
C ARG A 137 19.57 4.76 -20.21
N ASP A 138 19.85 3.56 -20.69
CA ASP A 138 18.93 2.43 -20.56
C ASP A 138 18.78 2.01 -19.09
N ALA A 139 19.90 1.95 -18.33
CA ALA A 139 19.86 1.65 -16.90
C ALA A 139 19.10 2.73 -16.10
N ARG A 140 19.29 4.01 -16.46
CA ARG A 140 18.54 5.12 -15.87
C ARG A 140 17.04 5.01 -16.14
N ARG A 141 16.64 4.72 -17.38
CA ARG A 141 15.22 4.53 -17.73
C ARG A 141 14.61 3.38 -16.95
N ALA A 142 15.31 2.25 -16.84
CA ALA A 142 14.85 1.11 -16.07
C ALA A 142 14.73 1.42 -14.57
N TYR A 143 15.61 2.25 -14.01
CA TYR A 143 15.49 2.74 -12.65
C TYR A 143 14.28 3.67 -12.48
N GLU A 144 14.10 4.63 -13.37
CA GLU A 144 12.95 5.56 -13.33
C GLU A 144 11.61 4.81 -13.44
N GLU A 145 11.52 3.78 -14.29
CA GLU A 145 10.36 2.88 -14.40
C GLU A 145 10.11 2.13 -13.08
N ALA A 146 11.15 1.51 -12.51
CA ALA A 146 11.02 0.79 -11.24
C ALA A 146 10.65 1.71 -10.06
N VAL A 147 11.08 2.98 -10.08
CA VAL A 147 10.65 3.99 -9.10
C VAL A 147 9.15 4.28 -9.25
N ALA A 148 8.67 4.48 -10.48
CA ALA A 148 7.25 4.72 -10.74
C ALA A 148 6.38 3.54 -10.26
N ASP A 149 6.79 2.32 -10.59
CA ASP A 149 6.10 1.09 -10.16
C ASP A 149 6.07 0.94 -8.64
N THR A 150 7.16 1.31 -7.95
CA THR A 150 7.22 1.29 -6.49
C THR A 150 6.25 2.29 -5.87
N VAL A 151 6.13 3.49 -6.44
CA VAL A 151 5.18 4.51 -5.96
C VAL A 151 3.74 4.01 -6.13
N GLN A 152 3.40 3.48 -7.31
CA GLN A 152 2.08 2.92 -7.57
C GLN A 152 1.76 1.76 -6.63
N SER A 153 2.71 0.85 -6.39
CA SER A 153 2.52 -0.29 -5.50
C SER A 153 2.30 0.14 -4.05
N ARG A 154 2.99 1.20 -3.59
CA ARG A 154 2.78 1.77 -2.25
C ARG A 154 1.39 2.38 -2.08
N GLU A 155 0.89 3.06 -3.10
CA GLU A 155 -0.47 3.60 -3.09
C GLU A 155 -1.51 2.47 -3.00
N GLN A 156 -1.32 1.40 -3.75
CA GLN A 156 -2.21 0.22 -3.70
C GLN A 156 -2.20 -0.45 -2.33
N VAL A 157 -1.02 -0.61 -1.70
CA VAL A 157 -0.93 -1.12 -0.32
C VAL A 157 -1.69 -0.23 0.65
N HIS A 158 -1.54 1.09 0.53
CA HIS A 158 -2.24 2.02 1.41
C HIS A 158 -3.76 1.90 1.29
N VAL A 159 -4.28 1.88 0.05
CA VAL A 159 -5.71 1.73 -0.21
C VAL A 159 -6.23 0.38 0.31
N ALA A 160 -5.53 -0.71 0.03
CA ALA A 160 -5.95 -2.04 0.46
C ALA A 160 -5.92 -2.19 1.99
N SER A 161 -4.90 -1.62 2.64
CA SER A 161 -4.80 -1.62 4.10
C SER A 161 -5.93 -0.85 4.76
N VAL A 162 -6.26 0.35 4.26
CA VAL A 162 -7.38 1.15 4.78
C VAL A 162 -8.70 0.44 4.55
N ALA A 163 -8.91 -0.17 3.38
CA ALA A 163 -10.13 -0.93 3.11
C ALA A 163 -10.29 -2.14 4.05
N ALA A 164 -9.20 -2.86 4.33
CA ALA A 164 -9.20 -3.96 5.28
C ALA A 164 -9.52 -3.49 6.70
N GLU A 165 -8.90 -2.39 7.16
CA GLU A 165 -9.17 -1.81 8.48
C GLU A 165 -10.63 -1.38 8.64
N VAL A 166 -11.19 -0.70 7.64
CA VAL A 166 -12.60 -0.29 7.63
C VAL A 166 -13.52 -1.52 7.71
N LEU A 167 -13.26 -2.57 6.91
CA LEU A 167 -14.11 -3.76 6.91
C LEU A 167 -14.02 -4.57 8.21
N VAL A 168 -12.86 -4.56 8.89
CA VAL A 168 -12.72 -5.15 10.22
C VAL A 168 -13.58 -4.40 11.24
N GLU A 169 -13.57 -3.07 11.21
CA GLU A 169 -14.41 -2.26 12.09
C GLU A 169 -15.90 -2.46 11.81
N GLU A 170 -16.30 -2.53 10.53
CA GLU A 170 -17.68 -2.83 10.14
C GLU A 170 -18.11 -4.23 10.57
N ALA A 171 -17.21 -5.23 10.49
CA ALA A 171 -17.49 -6.58 11.00
C ALA A 171 -17.72 -6.55 12.52
N HIS A 172 -16.92 -5.77 13.25
CA HIS A 172 -17.10 -5.60 14.69
C HIS A 172 -18.44 -4.95 15.04
N ASN A 173 -18.80 -3.88 14.32
CA ASN A 173 -20.09 -3.22 14.52
C ASN A 173 -21.28 -4.15 14.19
N ALA A 174 -21.20 -4.95 13.14
CA ALA A 174 -22.23 -5.92 12.80
C ALA A 174 -22.38 -7.02 13.88
N GLU A 175 -21.28 -7.47 14.50
CA GLU A 175 -21.33 -8.39 15.64
C GLU A 175 -21.98 -7.76 16.87
N VAL A 176 -21.71 -6.48 17.14
CA VAL A 176 -22.36 -5.71 18.22
C VAL A 176 -23.86 -5.58 17.97
N ASP A 177 -24.27 -5.22 16.75
CA ASP A 177 -25.68 -5.11 16.36
C ASP A 177 -26.45 -6.43 16.55
N VAL A 178 -25.81 -7.56 16.22
CA VAL A 178 -26.37 -8.90 16.46
C VAL A 178 -26.57 -9.14 17.96
N LEU A 179 -25.59 -8.80 18.79
CA LEU A 179 -25.65 -8.99 20.23
C LEU A 179 -26.75 -8.14 20.85
N GLU A 180 -26.83 -6.85 20.50
CA GLU A 180 -27.86 -5.95 20.99
C GLU A 180 -29.27 -6.41 20.59
N ALA A 181 -29.44 -6.89 19.34
CA ALA A 181 -30.71 -7.44 18.89
C ALA A 181 -31.10 -8.72 19.65
N TRP A 182 -30.13 -9.57 19.99
CA TRP A 182 -30.35 -10.77 20.79
C TRP A 182 -30.75 -10.43 22.23
N GLU A 183 -30.05 -9.49 22.87
CA GLU A 183 -30.35 -9.02 24.22
C GLU A 183 -31.74 -8.36 24.31
N ALA A 184 -32.09 -7.51 23.32
CA ALA A 184 -33.41 -6.88 23.25
C ALA A 184 -34.54 -7.91 23.11
N ARG A 185 -34.31 -8.98 22.35
CA ARG A 185 -35.25 -10.10 22.22
C ARG A 185 -35.42 -10.85 23.54
N GLU A 186 -34.33 -11.17 24.23
CA GLU A 186 -34.37 -11.89 25.49
C GLU A 186 -35.04 -11.05 26.59
N ALA A 187 -34.81 -9.73 26.62
CA ALA A 187 -35.49 -8.80 27.53
C ALA A 187 -37.00 -8.66 27.26
N ALA A 188 -37.47 -8.91 26.03
CA ALA A 188 -38.88 -8.84 25.66
C ALA A 188 -39.67 -10.12 25.96
N ARG A 189 -39.00 -11.28 26.11
CA ARG A 189 -39.63 -12.58 26.43
C ARG A 189 -40.51 -12.59 27.69
N PRO A 190 -40.05 -12.08 28.85
CA PRO A 190 -40.84 -12.10 30.09
C PRO A 190 -42.13 -11.28 30.00
N THR A 191 -42.14 -10.23 29.17
CA THR A 191 -43.31 -9.37 28.96
C THR A 191 -44.35 -10.07 28.07
N LEU A 192 -43.90 -10.83 27.06
CA LEU A 192 -44.77 -11.65 26.22
C LEU A 192 -45.39 -12.81 27.01
N ASP A 193 -44.61 -13.52 27.82
CA ASP A 193 -45.12 -14.63 28.62
C ASP A 193 -46.23 -14.20 29.60
N LYS A 194 -46.15 -12.98 30.15
CA LYS A 194 -47.21 -12.42 31.00
C LYS A 194 -48.49 -12.08 30.23
N LEU A 195 -48.38 -11.53 29.02
CA LEU A 195 -49.54 -11.24 28.15
C LEU A 195 -50.33 -12.51 27.80
N PHE A 196 -49.65 -13.62 27.52
CA PHE A 196 -50.32 -14.89 27.20
C PHE A 196 -50.91 -15.63 28.41
N GLN A 197 -50.47 -15.31 29.64
CA GLN A 197 -51.09 -15.82 30.85
C GLN A 197 -52.37 -15.05 31.24
N GLU A 198 -52.44 -13.75 30.99
CA GLU A 198 -53.63 -12.94 31.28
C GLU A 198 -54.78 -13.20 30.29
N GLU A 199 -54.50 -13.66 29.07
CA GLU A 199 -55.53 -13.95 28.05
C GLU A 199 -56.21 -15.33 28.23
N ASN A 200 -55.63 -16.22 29.04
CA ASN A 200 -56.14 -17.57 29.33
C ASN A 200 -56.73 -17.73 30.75
N ALA A 201 -56.85 -16.63 31.50
CA ALA A 201 -57.45 -16.57 32.85
C ALA A 201 -58.84 -15.93 32.80
#